data_AF-A0A366WA34-F1
#
_entry.id   AF-A0A366WA34-F1
#
_cell.length_a   1.000
_cell.length_b   1.000
_cell.length_c   1.000
_cell.angle_alpha   90.00
_cell.angle_beta   90.00
_cell.angle_gamma   90.00
#
_symmetry.space_group_name_H-M   'P 1'
#
loop_
_entity.id
_entity.type
_entity.pdbx_description
1 polymer ?
#
loop_
_entity_poly.entity_id
_entity_poly.type
_entity_poly.pdbx_seq_one_letter_code
_entity_poly.pdbx_strand_id
1 'polypeptide(L)'
;LAVDKVLPGIGKPFIALALFFFSFTTILAYYYIAETNVAYLRRTLKLPDFTFLLKIVLIAAAFYGTVKTANLAWGLGDVGVGLMAWLNIVGILLIFFMGKPAIKALKDYEQQRKTKPESYSFDPVKLGIKKATFWENRLEKEKAKK
;
A
#
# COMPACT_ATOMS: atom_id res chain seq x y z
N LEU A 1 -6.07 -22.77 24.47
CA LEU A 1 -6.01 -21.35 24.05
C LEU A 1 -5.36 -20.55 25.16
N ALA A 2 -4.25 -19.85 24.89
CA ALA A 2 -3.47 -19.14 25.91
C ALA A 2 -4.27 -18.01 26.60
N VAL A 3 -5.23 -17.39 25.91
CA VAL A 3 -6.10 -16.33 26.46
C VAL A 3 -7.09 -16.89 27.50
N ASP A 4 -7.61 -18.10 27.30
CA ASP A 4 -8.51 -18.78 28.25
C ASP A 4 -7.83 -19.14 29.58
N LYS A 5 -6.49 -19.24 29.58
CA LYS A 5 -5.69 -19.44 30.79
C LYS A 5 -5.55 -18.17 31.64
N VAL A 6 -5.72 -16.98 31.03
CA VAL A 6 -5.56 -15.68 31.71
C VAL A 6 -6.92 -15.06 32.05
N LEU A 7 -7.95 -15.31 31.23
CA LEU A 7 -9.33 -14.81 31.43
C LEU A 7 -10.35 -15.95 31.25
N PRO A 8 -10.62 -16.74 32.32
CA PRO A 8 -11.52 -17.87 32.26
C PRO A 8 -12.94 -17.45 31.88
N GLY A 9 -13.57 -18.12 30.90
CA GLY A 9 -14.98 -17.94 30.54
C GLY A 9 -15.26 -16.84 29.50
N ILE A 10 -14.38 -15.84 29.35
CA ILE A 10 -14.56 -14.72 28.39
C ILE A 10 -13.60 -14.84 27.20
N GLY A 11 -12.54 -15.66 27.28
CA GLY A 11 -11.50 -15.74 26.26
C GLY A 11 -12.00 -16.11 24.85
N LYS A 12 -12.87 -17.11 24.73
CA LYS A 12 -13.42 -17.57 23.44
C LYS A 12 -14.28 -16.50 22.72
N PRO A 13 -15.33 -15.92 23.33
CA PRO A 13 -16.14 -14.90 22.66
C PRO A 13 -15.35 -13.62 22.38
N PHE A 14 -14.41 -13.24 23.26
CA PHE A 14 -13.54 -12.09 23.02
C PHE A 14 -12.66 -12.29 21.77
N ILE A 15 -11.99 -13.44 21.65
CA ILE A 15 -11.16 -13.75 20.48
C ILE A 15 -12.00 -13.74 19.20
N ALA A 16 -13.20 -14.31 19.23
CA ALA A 16 -14.09 -14.31 18.07
C ALA A 16 -14.44 -12.88 17.62
N LEU A 17 -14.81 -12.00 18.56
CA LEU A 17 -15.14 -10.60 18.26
C LEU A 17 -13.91 -9.83 17.73
N ALA A 18 -12.75 -10.01 18.35
CA ALA A 18 -11.51 -9.38 17.91
C ALA A 18 -11.11 -9.84 16.49
N LEU A 19 -11.18 -11.16 16.21
CA LEU A 19 -10.90 -11.71 14.88
C LEU A 19 -11.89 -11.25 13.83
N PHE A 20 -13.16 -11.05 14.19
CA PHE A 20 -14.16 -10.50 13.27
C PHE A 20 -13.77 -9.10 12.80
N PHE A 21 -13.53 -8.16 13.73
CA PHE A 21 -13.13 -6.79 13.37
C PHE A 21 -11.77 -6.74 12.66
N PHE A 22 -10.81 -7.55 13.10
CA PHE A 22 -9.50 -7.64 12.48
C PHE A 22 -9.60 -8.13 11.03
N SER A 23 -10.33 -9.23 10.79
CA SER A 23 -10.49 -9.80 9.44
C SER A 23 -11.30 -8.87 8.54
N PHE A 24 -12.36 -8.24 9.08
CA PHE A 24 -13.18 -7.28 8.35
C PHE A 24 -12.37 -6.08 7.85
N THR A 25 -11.62 -5.43 8.75
CA THR A 25 -10.78 -4.27 8.38
C THR A 25 -9.65 -4.67 7.43
N THR A 26 -9.08 -5.87 7.60
CA THR A 26 -8.06 -6.41 6.70
C THR A 26 -8.60 -6.60 5.28
N ILE A 27 -9.76 -7.26 5.12
CA ILE A 27 -10.39 -7.46 3.80
C ILE A 27 -10.70 -6.12 3.12
N LEU A 28 -11.21 -5.14 3.88
CA LEU A 28 -11.49 -3.81 3.34
C LEU A 28 -10.22 -3.08 2.88
N ALA A 29 -9.14 -3.15 3.65
CA ALA A 29 -7.85 -2.58 3.27
C ALA A 29 -7.29 -3.22 1.99
N TYR A 30 -7.36 -4.56 1.88
CA TYR A 30 -6.95 -5.26 0.66
C TYR A 30 -7.81 -4.89 -0.56
N TYR A 31 -9.12 -4.74 -0.38
CA TYR A 31 -10.00 -4.25 -1.44
C TYR A 31 -9.57 -2.86 -1.93
N TYR A 32 -9.32 -1.92 -1.02
CA TYR A 32 -8.90 -0.56 -1.37
C TYR A 32 -7.56 -0.53 -2.13
N ILE A 33 -6.59 -1.32 -1.69
CA ILE A 33 -5.30 -1.46 -2.38
C ILE A 33 -5.51 -2.03 -3.79
N ALA A 34 -6.34 -3.06 -3.93
CA ALA A 34 -6.59 -3.71 -5.21
C ALA A 34 -7.38 -2.81 -6.18
N GLU A 35 -8.38 -2.06 -5.71
CA GLU A 35 -9.11 -1.05 -6.49
C GLU A 35 -8.17 0.05 -6.99
N THR A 36 -7.28 0.55 -6.12
CA THR A 36 -6.26 1.54 -6.49
C THR A 36 -5.32 1.01 -7.59
N ASN A 37 -4.90 -0.25 -7.48
CA ASN A 37 -4.06 -0.90 -8.50
C ASN A 37 -4.79 -1.06 -9.84
N VAL A 38 -6.07 -1.44 -9.81
CA VAL A 38 -6.90 -1.53 -11.03
C VAL A 38 -7.09 -0.15 -11.66
N ALA A 39 -7.34 0.89 -10.86
CA ALA A 39 -7.47 2.26 -11.35
C ALA A 39 -6.16 2.75 -12.01
N TYR A 40 -5.00 2.43 -11.41
CA TYR A 40 -3.69 2.71 -12.00
C TYR A 40 -3.47 1.97 -13.33
N LEU A 41 -3.82 0.68 -13.39
CA LEU A 41 -3.67 -0.14 -14.59
C LEU A 41 -4.61 0.35 -15.70
N ARG A 42 -5.86 0.68 -15.37
CA ARG A 42 -6.83 1.30 -16.29
C ARG A 42 -6.30 2.58 -16.89
N ARG A 43 -5.71 3.47 -16.08
CA ARG A 43 -5.14 4.73 -16.58
C ARG A 43 -3.95 4.51 -17.51
N THR A 44 -3.12 3.51 -17.20
CA THR A 44 -1.86 3.27 -17.91
C THR A 44 -2.04 2.46 -19.19
N LEU A 45 -2.91 1.43 -19.16
CA LEU A 45 -3.16 0.50 -20.27
C LEU A 45 -4.49 0.78 -21.01
N LYS A 46 -5.27 1.79 -20.59
CA LYS A 46 -6.59 2.15 -21.16
C LYS A 46 -7.59 0.99 -21.20
N LEU A 47 -7.55 0.14 -20.18
CA LEU A 47 -8.43 -1.02 -20.04
C LEU A 47 -9.84 -0.66 -19.55
N PRO A 48 -10.85 -1.52 -19.78
CA PRO A 48 -12.18 -1.36 -19.19
C PRO A 48 -12.14 -1.46 -17.65
N ASP A 49 -13.20 -0.99 -17.01
CA ASP A 49 -13.31 -0.96 -15.56
C ASP A 49 -13.58 -2.36 -14.98
N PHE A 50 -12.57 -2.92 -14.31
CA PHE A 50 -12.68 -4.23 -13.65
C PHE A 50 -13.06 -4.13 -12.15
N THR A 51 -13.38 -2.94 -11.65
CA THR A 51 -13.69 -2.74 -10.22
C THR A 51 -14.88 -3.57 -9.75
N PHE A 52 -15.93 -3.69 -10.58
CA PHE A 52 -17.08 -4.53 -10.26
C PHE A 52 -16.70 -6.01 -10.17
N LEU A 53 -15.93 -6.51 -11.14
CA LEU A 53 -15.44 -7.88 -11.12
C LEU A 53 -14.58 -8.16 -9.88
N LEU A 54 -13.73 -7.21 -9.49
CA LEU A 54 -12.90 -7.30 -8.28
C LEU A 54 -13.75 -7.46 -7.01
N LYS A 55 -14.84 -6.70 -6.87
CA LYS A 55 -15.79 -6.85 -5.74
C LYS A 55 -16.35 -8.27 -5.69
N ILE A 56 -16.82 -8.79 -6.82
CA ILE A 56 -17.41 -10.12 -6.92
C ILE A 56 -16.38 -11.20 -6.55
N VAL A 57 -15.16 -11.12 -7.09
CA VAL A 57 -14.08 -12.08 -6.81
C VAL A 57 -13.70 -12.04 -5.33
N LEU A 58 -13.61 -10.86 -4.72
CA LEU A 58 -13.21 -10.71 -3.32
C LEU A 58 -14.28 -11.25 -2.36
N ILE A 59 -15.57 -11.00 -2.64
CA ILE A 59 -16.68 -11.58 -1.87
C ILE A 59 -16.69 -13.10 -2.02
N ALA A 60 -16.52 -13.61 -3.25
CA ALA A 60 -16.46 -15.05 -3.51
C ALA A 60 -15.26 -15.70 -2.80
N ALA A 61 -14.09 -15.07 -2.81
CA ALA A 61 -12.90 -15.56 -2.13
C ALA A 61 -13.06 -15.55 -0.60
N ALA A 62 -13.68 -14.52 -0.03
CA ALA A 62 -14.00 -14.45 1.40
C ALA A 62 -14.95 -15.58 1.82
N PHE A 63 -16.02 -15.81 1.04
CA PHE A 63 -16.93 -16.92 1.28
C PHE A 63 -16.24 -18.28 1.13
N TYR A 64 -15.45 -18.45 0.06
CA TYR A 64 -14.69 -19.68 -0.20
C TYR A 64 -13.68 -19.99 0.91
N GLY A 65 -13.10 -18.96 1.52
CA GLY A 65 -12.24 -19.08 2.70
C GLY A 65 -12.93 -19.69 3.93
N THR A 66 -14.26 -19.61 4.01
CA THR A 66 -15.02 -20.25 5.12
C THR A 66 -15.17 -21.77 4.93
N VAL A 67 -15.03 -22.28 3.70
CA VAL A 67 -15.32 -23.67 3.33
C VAL A 67 -14.04 -24.50 3.16
N LYS A 68 -12.91 -23.88 2.81
CA LYS A 68 -11.66 -24.59 2.52
C LYS A 68 -10.73 -24.70 3.71
N THR A 69 -9.81 -25.67 3.60
CA THR A 69 -8.74 -25.85 4.58
C THR A 69 -7.81 -24.65 4.55
N ALA A 70 -7.41 -24.19 5.73
CA ALA A 70 -6.51 -23.05 5.89
C ALA A 70 -5.24 -23.20 5.02
N ASN A 71 -4.71 -24.41 4.87
CA ASN A 71 -3.47 -24.68 4.13
C ASN A 71 -3.52 -24.25 2.66
N LEU A 72 -4.66 -24.40 1.97
CA LEU A 72 -4.78 -23.97 0.58
C LEU A 72 -4.78 -22.44 0.46
N ALA A 73 -5.46 -21.76 1.40
CA ALA A 73 -5.49 -20.30 1.46
C ALA A 73 -4.11 -19.73 1.77
N TRP A 74 -3.37 -20.35 2.71
CA TRP A 74 -1.99 -19.99 3.02
C TRP A 74 -1.06 -20.21 1.83
N GLY A 75 -1.15 -21.35 1.14
CA GLY A 75 -0.30 -21.63 -0.03
C GLY A 75 -0.51 -20.64 -1.19
N LEU A 76 -1.77 -20.28 -1.49
CA LEU A 76 -2.06 -19.24 -2.48
C LEU A 76 -1.58 -17.85 -2.03
N GLY A 77 -1.76 -17.55 -0.73
CA GLY A 77 -1.30 -16.30 -0.13
C GLY A 77 0.21 -16.12 -0.20
N ASP A 78 0.98 -17.15 0.17
CA ASP A 78 2.44 -17.11 0.19
C ASP A 78 3.02 -16.88 -1.21
N VAL A 79 2.46 -17.51 -2.24
CA VAL A 79 2.86 -17.29 -3.63
C VAL A 79 2.54 -15.86 -4.07
N GLY A 80 1.34 -15.36 -3.76
CA GLY A 80 0.91 -14.02 -4.13
C GLY A 80 1.76 -12.92 -3.47
N VAL A 81 1.97 -13.03 -2.16
CA VAL A 81 2.79 -12.11 -1.37
C VAL A 81 4.26 -12.22 -1.79
N GLY A 82 4.77 -13.42 -2.05
CA GLY A 82 6.12 -13.64 -2.55
C GLY A 82 6.37 -12.95 -3.89
N LEU A 83 5.45 -13.11 -4.86
CA LEU A 83 5.54 -12.42 -6.15
C LEU A 83 5.49 -10.89 -5.98
N MET A 84 4.55 -10.40 -5.15
CA MET A 84 4.45 -8.97 -4.85
C MET A 84 5.75 -8.43 -4.24
N ALA A 85 6.34 -9.16 -3.27
CA ALA A 85 7.58 -8.77 -2.63
C ALA A 85 8.74 -8.70 -3.63
N TRP A 86 8.93 -9.74 -4.44
CA TRP A 86 10.01 -9.77 -5.43
C TRP A 86 9.92 -8.65 -6.46
N LEU A 87 8.74 -8.39 -7.01
CA LEU A 87 8.54 -7.30 -7.97
C LEU A 87 8.86 -5.93 -7.35
N ASN A 88 8.42 -5.69 -6.11
CA ASN A 88 8.70 -4.44 -5.40
C ASN A 88 10.18 -4.30 -5.04
N ILE A 89 10.83 -5.35 -4.54
CA ILE A 89 12.25 -5.35 -4.18
C ILE A 89 13.11 -5.04 -5.41
N VAL A 90 12.88 -5.74 -6.52
CA VAL A 90 13.63 -5.51 -7.77
C VAL A 90 13.40 -4.07 -8.26
N GLY A 91 12.16 -3.57 -8.21
CA GLY A 91 11.84 -2.19 -8.56
C GLY A 91 12.59 -1.16 -7.70
N ILE A 92 12.60 -1.36 -6.38
CA ILE A 92 13.34 -0.50 -5.45
C ILE A 92 14.84 -0.53 -5.75
N LEU A 93 15.41 -1.72 -5.97
CA LEU A 93 16.83 -1.86 -6.29
C LEU A 93 17.20 -1.12 -7.59
N LEU A 94 16.42 -1.30 -8.66
CA LEU A 94 16.67 -0.60 -9.93
C LEU A 94 16.60 0.92 -9.76
N ILE A 95 15.57 1.44 -9.08
CA ILE A 95 15.43 2.88 -8.81
C ILE A 95 16.58 3.39 -7.94
N PHE A 96 17.00 2.58 -6.96
CA PHE A 96 18.12 2.88 -6.08
C PHE A 96 19.44 2.95 -6.86
N PHE A 97 19.74 2.01 -7.74
CA PHE A 97 20.99 2.04 -8.52
C PHE A 97 21.00 3.12 -9.60
N MET A 98 19.85 3.45 -10.21
CA MET A 98 19.80 4.42 -11.32
C MET A 98 19.90 5.89 -10.88
N GLY A 99 19.33 6.28 -9.74
CA GLY A 99 19.24 7.70 -9.40
C GLY A 99 19.12 8.08 -7.93
N LYS A 100 18.88 7.10 -7.05
CA LYS A 100 18.66 7.29 -5.60
C LYS A 100 17.71 8.46 -5.27
N PRO A 101 16.57 8.64 -5.97
CA PRO A 101 15.70 9.79 -5.76
C PRO A 101 15.19 9.88 -4.32
N ALA A 102 14.89 8.75 -3.69
CA ALA A 102 14.48 8.69 -2.29
C ALA A 102 15.55 9.21 -1.32
N ILE A 103 16.82 8.87 -1.53
CA ILE A 103 17.93 9.36 -0.68
C ILE A 103 18.16 10.86 -0.90
N LYS A 104 18.04 11.35 -2.15
CA LYS A 104 18.16 12.77 -2.44
C LYS A 104 17.04 13.58 -1.78
N ALA A 105 15.80 13.11 -1.90
CA ALA A 105 14.64 13.70 -1.23
C ALA A 105 14.77 13.68 0.30
N LEU A 106 15.27 12.56 0.87
CA LEU A 106 15.50 12.46 2.31
C LEU A 106 16.57 13.46 2.78
N LYS A 107 17.70 13.57 2.08
CA LYS A 107 18.76 14.53 2.42
C LYS A 107 18.28 15.97 2.36
N ASP A 108 17.49 16.32 1.34
CA ASP A 108 16.88 17.64 1.21
C ASP A 108 15.92 17.93 2.38
N TYR A 109 15.07 16.96 2.72
CA TYR A 109 14.17 17.07 3.88
C TYR A 109 14.94 17.23 5.21
N GLU A 110 16.00 16.46 5.43
CA GLU A 110 16.85 16.57 6.63
C GLU A 110 17.56 17.91 6.73
N GLN A 111 18.01 18.47 5.59
CA GLN A 111 18.60 19.81 5.54
C GLN A 111 17.58 20.88 5.92
N GLN A 112 16.38 20.82 5.34
CA GLN A 112 15.29 21.73 5.70
C GLN A 112 14.90 21.58 7.18
N ARG A 113 14.82 20.35 7.70
CA ARG A 113 14.49 20.13 9.11
C ARG A 113 15.50 20.77 10.06
N LYS A 114 16.79 20.83 9.69
CA LYS A 114 17.84 21.50 10.49
C LYS A 114 17.67 23.01 10.50
N THR A 115 17.25 23.61 9.38
CA THR A 115 17.03 25.06 9.28
C THR A 115 15.70 25.53 9.88
N LYS A 116 14.84 24.59 10.32
CA LYS A 116 13.51 24.85 10.92
C LYS A 116 12.69 25.92 10.17
N PRO A 117 12.50 25.78 8.85
CA PRO A 117 11.74 26.75 8.07
C PRO A 117 10.25 26.70 8.46
N GLU A 118 9.55 27.80 8.26
CA GLU A 118 8.09 27.88 8.47
C GLU A 118 7.31 26.92 7.54
N SER A 119 7.89 26.56 6.39
CA SER A 119 7.32 25.58 5.47
C SER A 119 8.39 24.69 4.83
N TYR A 120 8.07 23.41 4.69
CA TYR A 120 8.87 22.46 3.93
C TYR A 120 8.44 22.51 2.46
N SER A 121 9.40 22.58 1.55
CA SER A 121 9.13 22.59 0.11
C SER A 121 10.02 21.56 -0.59
N PHE A 122 9.45 20.76 -1.49
CA PHE A 122 10.19 19.74 -2.22
C PHE A 122 10.36 20.17 -3.68
N ASP A 123 11.60 20.45 -4.09
CA ASP A 123 11.94 20.79 -5.48
C ASP A 123 12.63 19.61 -6.18
N PRO A 124 11.91 18.82 -7.00
CA PRO A 124 12.50 17.67 -7.69
C PRO A 124 13.50 18.10 -8.77
N VAL A 125 13.33 19.27 -9.39
CA VAL A 125 14.21 19.78 -10.46
C VAL A 125 15.56 20.15 -9.87
N LYS A 126 15.58 20.86 -8.74
CA LYS A 126 16.80 21.19 -8.00
C LYS A 126 17.59 19.93 -7.58
N LEU A 127 16.88 18.85 -7.24
CA LEU A 127 17.48 17.58 -6.83
C LEU A 127 17.86 16.66 -8.00
N GLY A 128 17.58 17.08 -9.25
CA GLY A 128 17.82 16.28 -10.45
C GLY A 128 16.97 15.01 -10.50
N ILE A 129 15.79 15.01 -9.88
CA ILE A 129 14.81 13.93 -9.91
C ILE A 129 13.90 14.17 -11.11
N LYS A 130 14.02 13.32 -12.14
CA LYS A 130 13.24 13.42 -13.37
C LYS A 130 11.89 12.70 -13.24
N LYS A 131 10.91 13.10 -14.06
CA LYS A 131 9.55 12.51 -14.13
C LYS A 131 8.74 12.69 -12.84
N ALA A 132 9.02 13.74 -12.06
CA ALA A 132 8.27 14.06 -10.85
C ALA A 132 7.11 15.02 -11.18
N THR A 133 6.33 14.69 -12.22
CA THR A 133 5.37 15.61 -12.87
C THR A 133 4.35 16.22 -11.91
N PHE A 134 3.88 15.45 -10.92
CA PHE A 134 2.98 15.98 -9.89
C PHE A 134 3.63 17.11 -9.07
N TRP A 135 4.88 16.94 -8.65
CA TRP A 135 5.62 17.88 -7.84
C TRP A 135 6.09 19.09 -8.65
N GLU A 136 6.53 18.87 -9.89
CA GLU A 136 6.86 19.93 -10.86
C GLU A 136 5.65 20.88 -11.07
N ASN A 137 4.48 20.32 -11.41
CA ASN A 137 3.25 21.10 -11.61
C ASN A 137 2.79 21.82 -10.34
N ARG A 138 2.99 21.21 -9.16
CA ARG A 138 2.63 21.83 -7.88
C ARG A 138 3.49 23.07 -7.63
N LEU A 139 4.80 22.98 -7.85
CA LEU A 139 5.72 24.11 -7.67
C LEU A 139 5.42 25.24 -8.64
N GLU A 140 5.10 24.93 -9.90
CA GLU A 140 4.68 25.93 -10.88
C GLU A 140 3.45 26.69 -10.41
N LYS A 141 2.45 25.98 -9.87
CA LYS A 141 1.24 26.60 -9.30
C LYS A 141 1.53 27.44 -8.05
N GLU A 142 2.47 27.01 -7.20
CA GLU A 142 2.87 27.78 -6.01
C GLU A 142 3.66 29.04 -6.40
N LYS A 143 4.50 28.96 -7.43
CA LYS A 143 5.23 30.11 -7.99
C LYS A 143 4.30 31.10 -8.67
N ALA A 144 3.31 30.63 -9.44
CA ALA A 144 2.34 31.50 -10.12
C ALA A 144 1.37 32.24 -9.17
N LYS A 145 1.33 31.85 -7.88
CA LYS A 145 0.51 32.50 -6.85
C LYS A 145 1.27 33.52 -5.99
N LYS A 146 2.60 33.59 -6.12
CA LYS A 146 3.45 34.57 -5.45
C LYS A 146 3.77 35.73 -6.38
#